data_AF-A0AAD5DRZ8-F1
#
_entry.id   AF-A0AAD5DRZ8-F1
#
_cell.length_a   1.000
_cell.length_b   1.000
_cell.length_c   1.000
_cell.angle_alpha   90.00
_cell.angle_beta   90.00
_cell.angle_gamma   90.00
#
_symmetry.space_group_name_H-M   'P 1'
#
loop_
_entity.id
_entity.type
_entity.pdbx_description
1 polymer ?
#
loop_
_entity_poly.entity_id
_entity_poly.type
_entity_poly.pdbx_seq_one_letter_code
_entity_poly.pdbx_strand_id
1 'polypeptide(L)'
;MVCLRLAPAPMLCARWAFLPAWGARLAATAARQHGAALRAVHVLAAQQQSEAAPAEPPPPPPERRQQPEAQSLSIVAATPTATQLLATFFACELHPSDCYLLHGSVGAGKSYFSRAFIRAAADDEELPVPSPTFLLQNIYNDHAGPPIHHFDLYRLTEGYDLARLDLPASFSQAVSLVEWPERLGLAGPEQQPAEPLEVTISILGQAEQADVQAGLAERQAAAASSSGSSMQAAGLTGDEAADELGSSSSSGDEEEGGGDRRWRRIRLLATGQRWRPRLQLLRRYLAAEGVEVGCYLDD
;
A
#
# COMPACT_ATOMS: atom_id res chain seq x y z
N MET A 1 -0.81 39.27 -4.81
CA MET A 1 -1.45 38.96 -3.52
C MET A 1 -2.87 38.51 -3.80
N VAL A 2 -3.06 37.21 -4.07
CA VAL A 2 -4.37 36.60 -4.34
C VAL A 2 -4.54 35.48 -3.32
N CYS A 3 -5.43 35.71 -2.36
CA CYS A 3 -5.83 34.72 -1.36
C CYS A 3 -6.72 33.67 -2.02
N LEU A 4 -6.24 32.44 -2.19
CA LEU A 4 -7.09 31.27 -2.38
C LEU A 4 -7.43 30.70 -1.00
N ARG A 5 -8.65 31.00 -0.53
CA ARG A 5 -9.27 30.34 0.61
C ARG A 5 -9.67 28.93 0.18
N LEU A 6 -9.02 27.92 0.77
CA LEU A 6 -9.51 26.54 0.76
C LEU A 6 -10.87 26.52 1.47
N ALA A 7 -11.90 26.03 0.79
CA ALA A 7 -13.19 25.74 1.39
C ALA A 7 -13.08 24.50 2.30
N PRO A 8 -13.79 24.44 3.44
CA PRO A 8 -13.75 23.28 4.32
C PRO A 8 -14.48 22.09 3.66
N ALA A 9 -13.87 20.91 3.73
CA ALA A 9 -14.53 19.64 3.40
C ALA A 9 -15.72 19.41 4.34
N PRO A 10 -16.83 18.79 3.88
CA PRO A 10 -17.94 18.48 4.76
C PRO A 10 -17.54 17.37 5.73
N MET A 11 -17.71 17.66 7.02
CA MET A 11 -17.68 16.66 8.09
C MET A 11 -18.76 15.61 7.85
N LEU A 12 -18.37 14.35 7.74
CA LEU A 12 -19.25 13.19 7.85
C LEU A 12 -18.79 12.30 9.01
N CYS A 13 -19.04 12.78 10.23
CA CYS A 13 -19.18 11.88 11.38
C CYS A 13 -20.61 11.31 11.37
N ALA A 14 -20.77 9.99 11.19
CA ALA A 14 -21.64 9.14 12.02
C ALA A 14 -21.78 7.69 11.50
N ARG A 15 -21.53 6.75 12.43
CA ARG A 15 -22.19 5.44 12.63
C ARG A 15 -22.32 4.48 11.44
N TRP A 16 -21.48 3.44 11.44
CA TRP A 16 -21.80 2.18 10.77
C TRP A 16 -21.53 1.01 11.73
N ALA A 17 -22.58 0.62 12.46
CA ALA A 17 -22.69 -0.68 13.10
C ALA A 17 -23.83 -1.44 12.41
N PHE A 18 -23.56 -2.69 12.03
CA PHE A 18 -24.44 -3.70 11.43
C PHE A 18 -24.89 -3.51 9.95
N LEU A 19 -24.40 -4.39 9.06
CA LEU A 19 -25.19 -5.34 8.23
C LEU A 19 -24.29 -6.09 7.21
N PRO A 20 -24.31 -7.45 7.14
CA PRO A 20 -23.38 -8.25 6.35
C PRO A 20 -23.98 -8.62 4.98
N ALA A 21 -23.54 -7.94 3.92
CA ALA A 21 -23.62 -8.33 2.48
C ALA A 21 -23.23 -7.14 1.56
N TRP A 22 -23.25 -5.91 2.09
CA TRP A 22 -22.89 -4.68 1.38
C TRP A 22 -21.40 -4.33 1.46
N GLY A 23 -20.63 -5.03 2.30
CA GLY A 23 -19.24 -4.71 2.61
C GLY A 23 -18.27 -4.78 1.42
N ALA A 24 -18.44 -5.72 0.49
CA ALA A 24 -17.55 -5.86 -0.66
C ALA A 24 -17.74 -4.73 -1.70
N ARG A 25 -18.98 -4.30 -1.93
CA ARG A 25 -19.29 -3.16 -2.82
C ARG A 25 -18.86 -1.84 -2.21
N LEU A 26 -19.01 -1.65 -0.91
CA LEU A 26 -18.53 -0.47 -0.20
C LEU A 26 -16.99 -0.43 -0.16
N ALA A 27 -16.31 -1.55 0.05
CA ALA A 27 -14.86 -1.66 -0.01
C ALA A 27 -14.28 -1.37 -1.40
N ALA A 28 -14.88 -1.89 -2.48
CA ALA A 28 -14.49 -1.56 -3.85
C ALA A 28 -14.74 -0.09 -4.19
N THR A 29 -15.83 0.49 -3.69
CA THR A 29 -16.15 1.92 -3.89
C THR A 29 -15.19 2.82 -3.11
N ALA A 30 -14.82 2.45 -1.89
CA ALA A 30 -13.77 3.11 -1.12
C ALA A 30 -12.41 2.99 -1.84
N ALA A 31 -12.02 1.82 -2.33
CA ALA A 31 -10.78 1.65 -3.09
C ALA A 31 -10.74 2.54 -4.34
N ARG A 32 -11.86 2.70 -5.06
CA ARG A 32 -11.98 3.63 -6.21
C ARG A 32 -11.90 5.10 -5.82
N GLN A 33 -12.59 5.50 -4.74
CA GLN A 33 -12.54 6.88 -4.23
C GLN A 33 -11.12 7.25 -3.79
N HIS A 34 -10.45 6.35 -3.07
CA HIS A 34 -9.07 6.53 -2.69
C HIS A 34 -8.13 6.44 -3.89
N GLY A 35 -8.37 5.58 -4.89
CA GLY A 35 -7.59 5.55 -6.13
C GLY A 35 -7.65 6.87 -6.91
N ALA A 36 -8.84 7.47 -7.03
CA ALA A 36 -9.00 8.80 -7.61
C ALA A 36 -8.31 9.89 -6.78
N ALA A 37 -8.43 9.84 -5.45
CA ALA A 37 -7.74 10.76 -4.54
C ALA A 37 -6.22 10.62 -4.65
N LEU A 38 -5.70 9.39 -4.74
CA LEU A 38 -4.27 9.09 -4.91
C LEU A 38 -3.73 9.62 -6.23
N ARG A 39 -4.45 9.41 -7.34
CA ARG A 39 -4.11 10.03 -8.63
C ARG A 39 -4.05 11.55 -8.52
N ALA A 40 -5.02 12.19 -7.86
CA ALA A 40 -5.01 13.63 -7.63
C ALA A 40 -3.81 14.08 -6.75
N VAL A 41 -3.49 13.34 -5.70
CA VAL A 41 -2.34 13.59 -4.82
C VAL A 41 -1.03 13.52 -5.60
N HIS A 42 -0.86 12.53 -6.49
CA HIS A 42 0.31 12.42 -7.36
C HIS A 42 0.39 13.57 -8.37
N VAL A 43 -0.73 13.95 -9.01
CA VAL A 43 -0.77 15.09 -9.94
C VAL A 43 -0.37 16.39 -9.25
N LEU A 44 -0.91 16.66 -8.05
CA LEU A 44 -0.58 17.86 -7.27
C LEU A 44 0.88 17.84 -6.82
N ALA A 45 1.40 16.69 -6.39
CA ALA A 45 2.80 16.56 -6.01
C ALA A 45 3.74 16.81 -7.20
N ALA A 46 3.41 16.29 -8.39
CA ALA A 46 4.17 16.51 -9.61
C ALA A 46 4.16 17.99 -10.05
N GLN A 47 3.00 18.67 -9.95
CA GLN A 47 2.89 20.10 -10.23
C GLN A 47 3.76 20.94 -9.28
N GLN A 48 3.73 20.65 -7.98
CA GLN A 48 4.57 21.34 -6.99
C GLN A 48 6.06 21.14 -7.23
N GLN A 49 6.48 19.95 -7.68
CA GLN A 49 7.89 19.69 -8.03
C GLN A 49 8.32 20.45 -9.29
N SER A 50 7.43 20.62 -10.27
CA SER A 50 7.70 21.40 -11.48
C SER A 50 7.76 22.91 -11.23
N GLU A 51 6.95 23.44 -10.29
CA GLU A 51 6.95 24.86 -9.92
C GLU A 51 8.11 25.22 -8.98
N ALA A 52 8.62 24.24 -8.21
CA ALA A 52 9.68 24.42 -7.24
C ALA A 52 11.09 24.32 -7.82
N ALA A 53 11.32 24.55 -9.12
CA ALA A 53 12.67 24.56 -9.70
C ALA A 53 13.49 25.75 -9.15
N PRO A 54 14.50 25.54 -8.27
CA PRO A 54 15.45 26.57 -7.93
C PRO A 54 16.68 26.43 -8.84
N ALA A 55 17.49 27.48 -8.95
CA ALA A 55 18.84 27.37 -9.50
C ALA A 55 19.63 26.28 -8.74
N GLU A 56 20.36 25.44 -9.47
CA GLU A 56 21.21 24.39 -8.88
C GLU A 56 22.11 24.98 -7.78
N PRO A 57 22.04 24.50 -6.53
CA PRO A 57 23.03 24.85 -5.53
C PRO A 57 24.40 24.29 -5.93
N PRO A 58 25.51 24.98 -5.60
CA PRO A 58 26.85 24.52 -5.95
C PRO A 58 27.12 23.12 -5.35
N PRO A 59 27.89 22.27 -6.05
CA PRO A 59 28.13 20.91 -5.59
C PRO A 59 28.76 20.91 -4.18
N PRO A 60 28.28 20.06 -3.26
CA PRO A 60 28.81 20.01 -1.91
C PRO A 60 30.28 19.55 -1.89
N PRO A 61 31.09 20.00 -0.91
CA PRO A 61 32.49 19.60 -0.81
C PRO A 61 32.67 18.08 -0.67
N PRO A 62 33.80 17.51 -1.14
CA PRO A 62 33.99 16.06 -1.33
C PRO A 62 33.99 15.21 -0.04
N GLU A 63 33.90 15.81 1.15
CA GLU A 63 33.94 15.13 2.45
C GLU A 63 32.58 15.11 3.16
N ARG A 64 31.61 14.44 2.51
CA ARG A 64 30.55 13.62 3.12
C ARG A 64 29.64 13.15 1.99
N ARG A 65 30.10 12.17 1.20
CA ARG A 65 29.17 11.27 0.51
C ARG A 65 28.50 10.45 1.61
N GLN A 66 27.47 11.00 2.24
CA GLN A 66 26.56 10.21 3.07
C GLN A 66 26.11 9.07 2.17
N GLN A 67 26.46 7.83 2.52
CA GLN A 67 25.89 6.66 1.86
C GLN A 67 24.36 6.85 1.92
N PRO A 68 23.64 6.70 0.81
CA PRO A 68 22.20 6.90 0.82
C PRO A 68 21.61 5.93 1.84
N GLU A 69 21.16 6.43 2.99
CA GLU A 69 20.48 5.63 4.00
C GLU A 69 19.26 5.00 3.33
N ALA A 70 19.20 3.67 3.32
CA ALA A 70 18.09 2.94 2.74
C ALA A 70 16.80 3.39 3.43
N GLN A 71 15.80 3.81 2.64
CA GLN A 71 14.55 4.31 3.20
C GLN A 71 13.58 3.15 3.37
N SER A 72 13.09 2.98 4.60
CA SER A 72 12.11 1.96 4.92
C SER A 72 10.81 2.55 5.44
N LEU A 73 9.70 1.87 5.13
CA LEU A 73 8.37 2.16 5.67
C LEU A 73 7.71 0.84 6.06
N SER A 74 7.20 0.73 7.29
CA SER A 74 6.51 -0.47 7.75
C SER A 74 5.02 -0.17 7.92
N ILE A 75 4.18 -0.98 7.29
CA ILE A 75 2.73 -0.75 7.25
C ILE A 75 2.00 -2.01 7.66
N VAL A 76 1.07 -1.90 8.61
CA VAL A 76 0.13 -2.96 8.92
C VAL A 76 -1.15 -2.74 8.11
N ALA A 77 -1.44 -3.69 7.21
CA ALA A 77 -2.67 -3.78 6.45
C ALA A 77 -3.61 -4.78 7.13
N ALA A 78 -4.62 -4.29 7.83
CA ALA A 78 -5.59 -5.10 8.57
C ALA A 78 -6.65 -5.77 7.68
N THR A 79 -6.73 -5.38 6.41
CA THR A 79 -7.73 -5.88 5.45
C THR A 79 -7.11 -6.15 4.08
N PRO A 80 -7.76 -6.95 3.22
CA PRO A 80 -7.36 -7.05 1.81
C PRO A 80 -7.43 -5.70 1.09
N THR A 81 -8.41 -4.86 1.42
CA THR A 81 -8.58 -3.53 0.84
C THR A 81 -7.38 -2.63 1.14
N ALA A 82 -6.83 -2.70 2.37
CA ALA A 82 -5.60 -2.03 2.74
C ALA A 82 -4.41 -2.45 1.87
N THR A 83 -4.28 -3.75 1.55
CA THR A 83 -3.23 -4.23 0.63
C THR A 83 -3.46 -3.72 -0.79
N GLN A 84 -4.72 -3.71 -1.26
CA GLN A 84 -5.09 -3.19 -2.58
C GLN A 84 -4.79 -1.68 -2.70
N LEU A 85 -5.02 -0.91 -1.65
CA LEU A 85 -4.72 0.53 -1.62
C LEU A 85 -3.24 0.80 -1.78
N LEU A 86 -2.39 0.03 -1.11
CA LEU A 86 -0.93 0.16 -1.26
C LEU A 86 -0.48 -0.18 -2.68
N ALA A 87 -1.04 -1.24 -3.28
CA ALA A 87 -0.77 -1.57 -4.67
C ALA A 87 -1.25 -0.46 -5.63
N THR A 88 -2.43 0.10 -5.37
CA THR A 88 -3.03 1.19 -6.14
C THR A 88 -2.20 2.47 -6.05
N PHE A 89 -1.69 2.81 -4.87
CA PHE A 89 -0.81 3.97 -4.66
C PHE A 89 0.37 3.94 -5.63
N PHE A 90 1.07 2.82 -5.70
CA PHE A 90 2.22 2.69 -6.59
C PHE A 90 1.82 2.63 -8.07
N ALA A 91 0.65 2.07 -8.39
CA ALA A 91 0.12 2.04 -9.75
C ALA A 91 -0.33 3.42 -10.29
N CYS A 92 -0.54 4.41 -9.43
CA CYS A 92 -0.98 5.75 -9.83
C CYS A 92 0.11 6.57 -10.54
N GLU A 93 1.39 6.24 -10.33
CA GLU A 93 2.52 6.92 -10.96
C GLU A 93 3.59 5.90 -11.36
N LEU A 94 3.51 5.49 -12.63
CA LEU A 94 4.42 4.52 -13.24
C LEU A 94 5.48 5.22 -14.07
N HIS A 95 6.73 4.82 -13.86
CA HIS A 95 7.84 5.19 -14.72
C HIS A 95 8.50 3.93 -15.29
N PRO A 96 9.03 3.98 -16.52
CA PRO A 96 9.93 2.95 -17.00
C PRO A 96 11.02 2.66 -15.98
N SER A 97 11.45 1.41 -15.92
CA SER A 97 12.40 0.89 -14.94
C SER A 97 11.92 0.85 -13.48
N ASP A 98 10.65 1.18 -13.16
CA ASP A 98 10.10 0.90 -11.83
C ASP A 98 10.10 -0.62 -11.60
N CYS A 99 10.76 -1.11 -10.55
CA CYS A 99 10.86 -2.53 -10.25
C CYS A 99 10.48 -2.79 -8.80
N TYR A 100 9.49 -3.65 -8.58
CA TYR A 100 8.98 -4.06 -7.28
C TYR A 100 9.34 -5.52 -7.05
N LEU A 101 10.16 -5.79 -6.05
CA LEU A 101 10.57 -7.14 -5.67
C LEU A 101 9.70 -7.61 -4.51
N LEU A 102 8.80 -8.56 -4.79
CA LEU A 102 7.75 -9.01 -3.88
C LEU A 102 8.21 -10.25 -3.11
N HIS A 103 8.53 -10.05 -1.83
CA HIS A 103 8.91 -11.10 -0.89
C HIS A 103 7.74 -11.54 -0.02
N GLY A 104 7.78 -12.78 0.45
CA GLY A 104 6.82 -13.29 1.41
C GLY A 104 6.58 -14.79 1.26
N SER A 105 6.02 -15.43 2.27
CA SER A 105 5.68 -16.85 2.21
C SER A 105 4.56 -17.16 1.21
N VAL A 106 4.32 -18.44 0.94
CA VAL A 106 3.15 -18.87 0.17
C VAL A 106 1.88 -18.38 0.85
N GLY A 107 0.96 -17.79 0.07
CA GLY A 107 -0.30 -17.26 0.59
C GLY A 107 -0.18 -15.92 1.33
N ALA A 108 1.02 -15.32 1.43
CA ALA A 108 1.21 -14.00 2.05
C ALA A 108 0.45 -12.88 1.32
N GLY A 109 0.19 -13.02 0.03
CA GLY A 109 -0.57 -12.06 -0.78
C GLY A 109 0.22 -11.36 -1.87
N LYS A 110 1.39 -11.86 -2.26
CA LYS A 110 2.20 -11.33 -3.38
C LYS A 110 1.38 -11.17 -4.66
N SER A 111 0.77 -12.25 -5.15
CA SER A 111 -0.07 -12.20 -6.35
C SER A 111 -1.37 -11.40 -6.19
N TYR A 112 -1.84 -11.22 -4.95
CA TYR A 112 -2.95 -10.29 -4.68
C TYR A 112 -2.50 -8.84 -4.87
N PHE A 113 -1.32 -8.48 -4.36
CA PHE A 113 -0.70 -7.17 -4.59
C PHE A 113 -0.45 -6.91 -6.08
N SER A 114 0.19 -7.85 -6.80
CA SER A 114 0.47 -7.72 -8.24
C SER A 114 -0.81 -7.49 -9.05
N ARG A 115 -1.85 -8.27 -8.77
CA ARG A 115 -3.16 -8.14 -9.43
C ARG A 115 -3.83 -6.81 -9.13
N ALA A 116 -3.84 -6.38 -7.86
CA ALA A 116 -4.38 -5.08 -7.50
C ALA A 116 -3.65 -3.93 -8.20
N PHE A 117 -2.32 -4.02 -8.29
CA PHE A 117 -1.48 -3.05 -8.99
C PHE A 117 -1.83 -2.96 -10.47
N ILE A 118 -1.83 -4.09 -11.19
CA ILE A 118 -2.06 -4.14 -12.64
C ILE A 118 -3.47 -3.65 -12.98
N ARG A 119 -4.48 -4.05 -12.20
CA ARG A 119 -5.86 -3.58 -12.37
C ARG A 119 -6.00 -2.08 -12.17
N ALA A 120 -5.31 -1.53 -11.16
CA ALA A 120 -5.31 -0.10 -10.91
C ALA A 120 -4.61 0.70 -12.04
N ALA A 121 -3.49 0.18 -12.56
CA ALA A 121 -2.76 0.77 -13.69
C ALA A 121 -3.58 0.72 -15.00
N ALA A 122 -4.29 -0.39 -15.23
CA ALA A 122 -5.14 -0.57 -16.40
C ALA A 122 -6.51 0.14 -16.29
N ASP A 123 -6.84 0.66 -15.11
CA ASP A 123 -8.17 1.17 -14.78
C ASP A 123 -9.30 0.16 -15.05
N ASP A 124 -9.02 -1.13 -14.83
CA ASP A 124 -9.92 -2.25 -15.07
C ASP A 124 -9.88 -3.23 -13.87
N GLU A 125 -10.92 -3.20 -13.04
CA GLU A 125 -11.05 -4.06 -11.85
C GLU A 125 -11.34 -5.53 -12.21
N GLU A 126 -11.89 -5.80 -13.40
CA GLU A 126 -12.28 -7.13 -13.86
C GLU A 126 -11.17 -7.83 -14.64
N LEU A 127 -10.15 -7.08 -15.10
CA LEU A 127 -8.99 -7.58 -15.84
C LEU A 127 -8.46 -8.88 -15.21
N PRO A 128 -8.42 -10.00 -15.95
CA PRO A 128 -7.84 -11.24 -15.48
C PRO A 128 -6.32 -11.09 -15.36
N VAL A 129 -5.82 -11.15 -14.12
CA VAL A 129 -4.39 -11.11 -13.80
C VAL A 129 -4.03 -12.39 -13.03
N PRO A 130 -3.91 -13.54 -13.71
CA PRO A 130 -3.50 -14.79 -13.07
C PRO A 130 -2.02 -14.71 -12.70
N SER A 131 -1.60 -15.43 -11.64
CA SER A 131 -0.16 -15.54 -11.36
C SER A 131 0.52 -16.30 -12.49
N PRO A 132 1.59 -15.76 -13.11
CA PRO A 132 2.29 -16.41 -14.20
C PRO A 132 3.20 -17.54 -13.71
N THR A 133 2.87 -18.25 -12.63
CA THR A 133 3.75 -19.24 -11.99
C THR A 133 4.27 -20.31 -12.97
N PHE A 134 3.52 -20.67 -14.01
CA PHE A 134 3.95 -21.63 -15.04
C PHE A 134 4.56 -20.99 -16.28
N LEU A 135 4.14 -19.76 -16.63
CA LEU A 135 4.67 -19.02 -17.78
C LEU A 135 5.93 -18.22 -17.40
N LEU A 136 6.19 -18.07 -16.11
CA LEU A 136 7.18 -17.21 -15.45
C LEU A 136 6.98 -15.72 -15.69
N GLN A 137 6.34 -15.32 -16.78
CA GLN A 137 6.07 -13.92 -17.14
C GLN A 137 4.70 -13.75 -17.82
N ASN A 138 3.99 -12.68 -17.46
CA ASN A 138 2.90 -12.09 -18.23
C ASN A 138 3.21 -10.62 -18.51
N ILE A 139 2.83 -10.11 -19.69
CA ILE A 139 3.02 -8.71 -20.10
C ILE A 139 1.65 -8.06 -20.26
N TYR A 140 1.48 -6.89 -19.67
CA TYR A 140 0.27 -6.06 -19.78
C TYR A 140 0.65 -4.72 -20.40
N ASN A 141 0.21 -4.48 -21.63
CA ASN A 141 0.52 -3.27 -22.42
C ASN A 141 -0.72 -2.58 -22.99
N ASP A 142 -1.92 -3.13 -22.76
CA ASP A 142 -3.19 -2.56 -23.17
C ASP A 142 -3.71 -1.54 -22.13
N HIS A 143 -2.89 -0.56 -21.77
CA HIS A 143 -3.27 0.55 -20.88
C HIS A 143 -2.42 1.80 -21.15
N ALA A 144 -2.81 2.94 -20.56
CA ALA A 144 -2.03 4.17 -20.63
C ALA A 144 -0.83 4.08 -19.67
N GLY A 145 0.39 3.95 -20.21
CA GLY A 145 1.61 3.89 -19.42
C GLY A 145 2.70 3.02 -20.05
N PRO A 146 3.83 2.84 -19.34
CA PRO A 146 4.81 1.82 -19.72
C PRO A 146 4.22 0.41 -19.60
N PRO A 147 4.69 -0.58 -20.40
CA PRO A 147 4.31 -1.97 -20.22
C PRO A 147 4.57 -2.44 -18.79
N ILE A 148 3.70 -3.30 -18.26
CA ILE A 148 3.90 -3.96 -16.97
C ILE A 148 4.28 -5.42 -17.19
N HIS A 149 5.45 -5.81 -16.71
CA HIS A 149 5.94 -7.19 -16.74
C HIS A 149 5.73 -7.79 -15.35
N HIS A 150 4.83 -8.78 -15.27
CA HIS A 150 4.58 -9.54 -14.05
C HIS A 150 5.36 -10.85 -14.13
N PHE A 151 6.33 -11.02 -13.23
CA PHE A 151 7.12 -12.22 -13.09
C PHE A 151 6.72 -12.99 -11.83
N ASP A 152 6.65 -14.31 -11.94
CA ASP A 152 6.54 -15.22 -10.79
C ASP A 152 7.61 -16.30 -10.93
N LEU A 153 8.70 -16.13 -10.17
CA LEU A 153 9.88 -16.95 -10.29
C LEU A 153 9.86 -18.18 -9.37
N TYR A 154 8.75 -18.47 -8.69
CA TYR A 154 8.65 -19.57 -7.72
C TYR A 154 9.12 -20.93 -8.29
N ARG A 155 8.85 -21.17 -9.57
CA ARG A 155 9.19 -22.39 -10.30
C ARG A 155 10.47 -22.30 -11.13
N LEU A 156 11.21 -21.19 -11.05
CA LEU A 156 12.47 -21.03 -11.76
C LEU A 156 13.52 -22.00 -11.17
N THR A 157 14.10 -22.85 -12.00
CA THR A 157 15.13 -23.83 -11.61
C THR A 157 16.49 -23.50 -12.20
N GLU A 158 17.54 -24.05 -11.60
CA GLU A 158 18.88 -24.06 -12.19
C GLU A 158 18.82 -24.71 -13.59
N GLY A 159 19.36 -24.01 -14.61
CA GLY A 159 19.32 -24.45 -16.01
C GLY A 159 18.15 -23.94 -16.84
N TYR A 160 17.24 -23.14 -16.28
CA TYR A 160 16.27 -22.40 -17.10
C TYR A 160 16.99 -21.40 -18.02
N ASP A 161 16.57 -21.33 -19.28
CA ASP A 161 17.10 -20.35 -20.23
C ASP A 161 16.52 -18.96 -19.95
N LEU A 162 17.21 -18.23 -19.06
CA LEU A 162 16.83 -16.89 -18.62
C LEU A 162 16.89 -15.83 -19.71
N ALA A 163 17.60 -16.08 -20.81
CA ALA A 163 17.58 -15.18 -21.96
C ALA A 163 16.17 -15.01 -22.53
N ARG A 164 15.28 -15.99 -22.30
CA ARG A 164 13.87 -15.94 -22.74
C ARG A 164 13.02 -14.96 -21.95
N LEU A 165 13.43 -14.55 -20.75
CA LEU A 165 12.71 -13.57 -19.93
C LEU A 165 13.11 -12.13 -20.25
N ASP A 166 14.27 -11.94 -20.90
CA ASP A 166 14.85 -10.63 -21.22
C ASP A 166 14.74 -9.63 -20.04
N LEU A 167 15.20 -10.09 -18.87
CA LEU A 167 15.14 -9.32 -17.61
C LEU A 167 15.79 -7.93 -17.74
N PRO A 168 16.94 -7.74 -18.41
CA PRO A 168 17.58 -6.42 -18.48
C PRO A 168 16.76 -5.43 -19.28
N ALA A 169 16.14 -5.86 -20.39
CA ALA A 169 15.23 -5.01 -21.15
C ALA A 169 13.96 -4.70 -20.34
N SER A 170 13.40 -5.72 -19.67
CA SER A 170 12.23 -5.56 -18.80
C SER A 170 12.48 -4.55 -17.68
N PHE A 171 13.61 -4.65 -16.99
CA PHE A 171 13.98 -3.75 -15.89
C PHE A 171 14.40 -2.35 -16.34
N SER A 172 14.72 -2.14 -17.61
CA SER A 172 15.06 -0.81 -18.13
C SER A 172 13.89 -0.12 -18.82
N GLN A 173 12.98 -0.85 -19.46
CA GLN A 173 11.95 -0.27 -20.34
C GLN A 173 10.51 -0.40 -19.81
N ALA A 174 10.27 -1.31 -18.87
CA ALA A 174 8.94 -1.61 -18.34
C ALA A 174 8.86 -1.33 -16.84
N VAL A 175 7.64 -1.40 -16.31
CA VAL A 175 7.39 -1.58 -14.88
C VAL A 175 7.44 -3.07 -14.59
N SER A 176 8.23 -3.51 -13.62
CA SER A 176 8.39 -4.92 -13.30
C SER A 176 7.87 -5.25 -11.90
N LEU A 177 6.99 -6.25 -11.81
CA LEU A 177 6.51 -6.84 -10.56
C LEU A 177 7.09 -8.25 -10.47
N VAL A 178 8.06 -8.47 -9.58
CA VAL A 178 8.77 -9.75 -9.49
C VAL A 178 8.41 -10.47 -8.19
N GLU A 179 7.62 -11.53 -8.28
CA GLU A 179 7.37 -12.44 -7.17
C GLU A 179 8.50 -13.46 -7.04
N TRP A 180 8.90 -13.75 -5.79
CA TRP A 180 10.02 -14.64 -5.47
C TRP A 180 11.36 -14.14 -6.02
N PRO A 181 11.72 -12.87 -5.77
CA PRO A 181 12.92 -12.24 -6.31
C PRO A 181 14.22 -12.89 -5.85
N GLU A 182 14.22 -13.68 -4.76
CA GLU A 182 15.38 -14.47 -4.35
C GLU A 182 15.87 -15.44 -5.43
N ARG A 183 15.00 -15.81 -6.38
CA ARG A 183 15.34 -16.66 -7.53
C ARG A 183 16.09 -15.90 -8.63
N LEU A 184 16.10 -14.57 -8.62
CA LEU A 184 16.96 -13.76 -9.49
C LEU A 184 18.45 -14.03 -9.22
N GLY A 185 18.83 -14.51 -8.04
CA GLY A 185 20.21 -14.92 -7.77
C GLY A 185 20.71 -16.02 -8.71
N LEU A 186 19.80 -16.86 -9.24
CA LEU A 186 20.12 -17.86 -10.26
C LEU A 186 20.46 -17.24 -11.62
N ALA A 187 20.07 -15.99 -11.83
CA ALA A 187 20.25 -15.26 -13.08
C ALA A 187 21.59 -14.52 -13.17
N GLY A 188 22.31 -14.39 -12.06
CA GLY A 188 23.57 -13.65 -12.02
C GLY A 188 23.38 -12.16 -11.70
N PRO A 189 24.46 -11.48 -11.26
CA PRO A 189 24.42 -10.10 -10.81
C PRO A 189 24.05 -9.09 -11.90
N GLU A 190 24.35 -9.37 -13.17
CA GLU A 190 24.02 -8.53 -14.32
C GLU A 190 22.52 -8.49 -14.64
N GLN A 191 21.76 -9.45 -14.12
CA GLN A 191 20.31 -9.56 -14.28
C GLN A 191 19.55 -8.92 -13.12
N GLN A 192 20.22 -8.17 -12.23
CA GLN A 192 19.57 -7.51 -11.10
C GLN A 192 19.05 -6.12 -11.50
N PRO A 193 17.88 -5.69 -10.98
CA PRO A 193 17.43 -4.31 -11.15
C PRO A 193 18.35 -3.35 -10.38
N ALA A 194 18.54 -2.13 -10.92
CA ALA A 194 19.48 -1.16 -10.35
C ALA A 194 19.00 -0.49 -9.05
N GLU A 195 17.73 -0.08 -8.99
CA GLU A 195 17.12 0.57 -7.82
C GLU A 195 15.72 0.01 -7.53
N PRO A 196 15.57 -1.28 -7.17
CA PRO A 196 14.27 -1.86 -6.84
C PRO A 196 13.66 -1.26 -5.56
N LEU A 197 12.33 -1.32 -5.48
CA LEU A 197 11.60 -1.27 -4.22
C LEU A 197 11.37 -2.69 -3.74
N GLU A 198 11.99 -3.04 -2.62
CA GLU A 198 11.75 -4.31 -1.93
C GLU A 198 10.42 -4.21 -1.17
N VAL A 199 9.50 -5.13 -1.44
CA VAL A 199 8.16 -5.19 -0.84
C VAL A 199 7.99 -6.54 -0.14
N THR A 200 8.19 -6.54 1.17
CA THR A 200 8.07 -7.76 1.98
C THR A 200 6.70 -7.85 2.63
N ILE A 201 5.95 -8.89 2.29
CA ILE A 201 4.60 -9.15 2.80
C ILE A 201 4.64 -10.34 3.76
N SER A 202 4.28 -10.13 5.03
CA SER A 202 4.18 -11.18 6.05
C SER A 202 2.83 -11.16 6.75
N ILE A 203 2.28 -12.34 7.06
CA ILE A 203 1.04 -12.48 7.84
C ILE A 203 1.37 -12.25 9.32
N LEU A 204 0.60 -11.41 10.01
CA LEU A 204 0.77 -11.19 11.46
C LEU A 204 0.06 -12.28 12.26
N GLY A 205 0.72 -12.76 13.32
CA GLY A 205 0.09 -13.59 14.35
C GLY A 205 -0.87 -12.80 15.25
N GLN A 206 -1.67 -13.49 16.06
CA GLN A 206 -2.65 -12.83 16.93
C GLN A 206 -2.02 -11.91 17.99
N ALA A 207 -0.86 -12.30 18.55
CA ALA A 207 -0.16 -11.46 19.52
C ALA A 207 0.28 -10.12 18.89
N GLU A 208 0.89 -10.18 17.71
CA GLU A 208 1.30 -8.96 16.98
C GLU A 208 0.10 -8.08 16.61
N GLN A 209 -1.05 -8.70 16.26
CA GLN A 209 -2.28 -7.95 16.00
C GLN A 209 -2.78 -7.23 17.25
N ALA A 210 -2.74 -7.89 18.41
CA ALA A 210 -3.13 -7.30 19.69
C ALA A 210 -2.20 -6.13 20.08
N ASP A 211 -0.89 -6.27 19.87
CA ASP A 211 0.09 -5.21 20.14
C ASP A 211 -0.18 -3.97 19.26
N VAL A 212 -0.43 -4.18 17.97
CA VAL A 212 -0.79 -3.08 17.04
C VAL A 212 -2.09 -2.40 17.48
N GLN A 213 -3.11 -3.18 17.85
CA GLN A 213 -4.39 -2.65 18.33
C GLN A 213 -4.24 -1.83 19.62
N ALA A 214 -3.44 -2.31 20.58
CA ALA A 214 -3.16 -1.61 21.82
C ALA A 214 -2.47 -0.25 21.55
N GLY A 215 -1.43 -0.24 20.71
CA GLY A 215 -0.73 1.00 20.34
C GLY A 215 -1.63 2.00 19.61
N LEU A 216 -2.57 1.53 18.79
CA LEU A 216 -3.56 2.39 18.13
C LEU A 216 -4.53 3.02 19.14
N ALA A 217 -5.03 2.25 20.10
CA ALA A 217 -5.93 2.74 21.14
C ALA A 217 -5.25 3.82 22.00
N GLU A 218 -3.97 3.64 22.36
CA GLU A 218 -3.19 4.64 23.10
C GLU A 218 -3.02 5.94 22.31
N ARG A 219 -2.67 5.86 21.02
CA ARG A 219 -2.54 7.04 20.14
C ARG A 219 -3.88 7.79 20.00
N GLN A 220 -5.00 7.08 19.88
CA GLN A 220 -6.33 7.68 19.83
C GLN A 220 -6.68 8.39 21.14
N ALA A 221 -6.38 7.79 22.29
CA ALA A 221 -6.60 8.40 23.59
C ALA A 221 -5.76 9.68 23.78
N ALA A 222 -4.50 9.68 23.33
CA ALA A 222 -3.62 10.85 23.35
C ALA A 222 -4.14 11.97 22.43
N ALA A 223 -4.59 11.64 21.22
CA ALA A 223 -5.16 12.60 20.28
C ALA A 223 -6.45 13.26 20.81
N ALA A 224 -7.34 12.48 21.42
CA ALA A 224 -8.56 12.99 22.06
C ALA A 224 -8.24 13.95 23.22
N SER A 225 -7.22 13.64 24.01
CA SER A 225 -6.75 14.48 25.12
C SER A 225 -6.13 15.81 24.64
N SER A 226 -5.42 15.79 23.51
CA SER A 226 -4.85 17.01 22.90
C SER A 226 -5.89 17.90 22.23
N SER A 227 -6.98 17.32 21.71
CA SER A 227 -8.10 18.04 21.09
C SER A 227 -9.09 18.60 22.13
N GLY A 228 -9.07 18.07 23.35
CA GLY A 228 -9.94 18.47 24.47
C GLY A 228 -9.55 19.79 25.18
N SER A 229 -8.42 20.42 24.86
CA SER A 229 -8.00 21.70 25.47
C SER A 229 -8.72 22.94 24.93
N SER A 230 -9.71 22.79 24.03
CA SER A 230 -10.48 23.92 23.47
C SER A 230 -11.98 23.90 23.77
N MET A 231 -12.48 23.02 24.65
CA MET A 231 -13.89 23.09 25.10
C MET A 231 -14.01 22.70 26.58
N GLN A 232 -13.82 23.69 27.46
CA GLN A 232 -14.43 23.68 28.78
C GLN A 232 -15.41 24.85 28.87
N ALA A 233 -16.69 24.54 28.73
CA ALA A 233 -17.76 25.01 29.61
C ALA A 233 -19.14 24.60 29.05
N ALA A 234 -19.67 23.49 29.54
CA ALA A 234 -21.07 23.34 29.91
C ALA A 234 -21.23 21.97 30.55
N GLY A 235 -21.26 21.94 31.88
CA GLY A 235 -21.71 20.77 32.61
C GLY A 235 -23.19 20.51 32.32
N LEU A 236 -23.62 19.27 32.54
CA LEU A 236 -24.73 18.91 33.40
C LEU A 236 -24.81 17.38 33.53
N THR A 237 -25.22 16.99 34.72
CA THR A 237 -25.31 15.69 35.36
C THR A 237 -26.41 14.78 34.81
N GLY A 238 -26.24 13.46 34.93
CA GLY A 238 -27.31 12.47 34.80
C GLY A 238 -26.81 11.04 35.00
N ASP A 239 -27.21 10.43 36.12
CA ASP A 239 -26.84 9.13 36.67
C ASP A 239 -27.65 7.94 36.09
N GLU A 240 -27.06 6.73 36.20
CA GLU A 240 -27.66 5.39 36.40
C GLU A 240 -28.63 4.80 35.34
N ALA A 241 -28.75 3.49 35.06
CA ALA A 241 -28.22 2.24 35.62
C ALA A 241 -28.24 1.12 34.55
N ALA A 242 -27.51 0.05 34.83
CA ALA A 242 -27.52 -1.23 34.12
C ALA A 242 -28.81 -2.03 34.34
N ASP A 243 -29.17 -2.90 33.38
CA ASP A 243 -29.78 -4.20 33.70
C ASP A 243 -29.66 -5.25 32.58
N GLU A 244 -29.87 -6.48 33.01
CA GLU A 244 -29.39 -7.79 32.57
C GLU A 244 -29.79 -8.39 31.19
N LEU A 245 -28.86 -9.22 30.72
CA LEU A 245 -28.96 -10.60 30.16
C LEU A 245 -30.19 -11.02 29.33
N GLY A 246 -29.88 -11.51 28.12
CA GLY A 246 -30.74 -12.39 27.34
C GLY A 246 -29.91 -13.34 26.47
N SER A 247 -29.69 -14.55 26.97
CA SER A 247 -29.13 -15.68 26.24
C SER A 247 -30.11 -16.21 25.20
N SER A 248 -29.67 -16.40 23.96
CA SER A 248 -30.26 -17.41 23.08
C SER A 248 -29.23 -17.94 22.11
N SER A 249 -28.87 -19.20 22.32
CA SER A 249 -28.28 -20.10 21.34
C SER A 249 -29.17 -20.23 20.10
N SER A 250 -28.60 -20.04 18.90
CA SER A 250 -29.11 -20.67 17.70
C SER A 250 -27.94 -21.17 16.85
N SER A 251 -27.98 -22.48 16.68
CA SER A 251 -27.33 -23.32 15.70
C SER A 251 -27.13 -22.70 14.32
N GLY A 252 -25.92 -22.91 13.80
CA GLY A 252 -25.67 -23.39 12.44
C GLY A 252 -26.04 -22.47 11.30
N ASP A 253 -25.07 -21.68 10.86
CA ASP A 253 -24.90 -21.36 9.44
C ASP A 253 -23.40 -21.40 9.15
N GLU A 254 -22.99 -22.36 8.32
CA GLU A 254 -21.67 -22.36 7.72
C GLU A 254 -21.56 -21.09 6.86
N GLU A 255 -20.75 -20.11 7.30
CA GLU A 255 -20.48 -18.87 6.56
C GLU A 255 -19.77 -19.21 5.22
N GLU A 256 -20.55 -19.47 4.17
CA GLU A 256 -20.13 -19.34 2.77
C GLU A 256 -19.92 -17.85 2.45
N GLY A 257 -18.81 -17.30 2.97
CA GLY A 257 -18.42 -15.90 2.83
C GLY A 257 -17.03 -15.62 3.41
N GLY A 258 -16.16 -16.62 3.41
CA GLY A 258 -14.81 -16.59 4.00
C GLY A 258 -13.85 -15.69 3.23
N GLY A 259 -14.06 -14.37 3.28
CA GLY A 259 -13.09 -13.39 2.82
C GLY A 259 -11.78 -13.51 3.62
N ASP A 260 -10.65 -13.24 2.99
CA ASP A 260 -9.34 -13.26 3.65
C ASP A 260 -9.27 -12.19 4.75
N ARG A 261 -9.33 -12.62 6.02
CA ARG A 261 -9.28 -11.72 7.20
C ARG A 261 -7.87 -11.55 7.78
N ARG A 262 -6.84 -12.04 7.10
CA ARG A 262 -5.47 -12.05 7.64
C ARG A 262 -4.84 -10.67 7.58
N TRP A 263 -4.36 -10.20 8.71
CA TRP A 263 -3.56 -8.99 8.81
C TRP A 263 -2.18 -9.23 8.21
N ARG A 264 -1.67 -8.22 7.51
CA ARG A 264 -0.37 -8.27 6.85
C ARG A 264 0.50 -7.12 7.31
N ARG A 265 1.79 -7.38 7.45
CA ARG A 265 2.82 -6.35 7.55
C ARG A 265 3.46 -6.28 6.19
N ILE A 266 3.46 -5.08 5.62
CA ILE A 266 4.07 -4.76 4.35
C ILE A 266 5.22 -3.82 4.67
N ARG A 267 6.44 -4.33 4.55
CA ARG A 267 7.66 -3.54 4.70
C ARG A 267 8.15 -3.15 3.32
N LEU A 268 8.35 -1.86 3.14
CA LEU A 268 8.91 -1.26 1.94
C LEU A 268 10.35 -0.88 2.24
N LEU A 269 11.29 -1.28 1.39
CA LEU A 269 12.70 -0.89 1.50
C LEU A 269 13.19 -0.41 0.13
N ALA A 270 13.52 0.87 0.05
CA ALA A 270 14.01 1.51 -1.16
C ALA A 270 15.53 1.39 -1.27
N THR A 271 15.99 0.81 -2.37
CA THR A 271 17.41 0.75 -2.74
C THR A 271 17.72 1.86 -3.76
N GLY A 272 17.50 3.12 -3.41
CA GLY A 272 17.73 4.24 -4.34
C GLY A 272 17.02 5.52 -3.93
N GLN A 273 17.40 6.64 -4.56
CA GLN A 273 16.79 7.95 -4.25
C GLN A 273 15.44 8.14 -4.95
N ARG A 274 15.16 7.42 -6.06
CA ARG A 274 13.92 7.58 -6.85
C ARG A 274 12.64 7.34 -6.05
N TRP A 275 12.70 6.43 -5.07
CA TRP A 275 11.53 6.03 -4.27
C TRP A 275 11.23 7.01 -3.15
N ARG A 276 12.19 7.85 -2.76
CA ARG A 276 12.08 8.74 -1.59
C ARG A 276 10.86 9.66 -1.66
N PRO A 277 10.60 10.40 -2.75
CA PRO A 277 9.44 11.27 -2.82
C PRO A 277 8.12 10.49 -2.70
N ARG A 278 8.05 9.31 -3.35
CA ARG A 278 6.86 8.46 -3.33
C ARG A 278 6.61 7.85 -1.94
N LEU A 279 7.65 7.38 -1.24
CA LEU A 279 7.51 6.87 0.13
C LEU A 279 7.15 7.97 1.14
N GLN A 280 7.69 9.18 0.98
CA GLN A 280 7.30 10.33 1.81
C GLN A 280 5.83 10.71 1.58
N LEU A 281 5.38 10.67 0.33
CA LEU A 281 3.99 10.92 -0.03
C LEU A 281 3.06 9.85 0.56
N LEU A 282 3.41 8.57 0.42
CA LEU A 282 2.68 7.46 1.01
C LEU A 282 2.57 7.61 2.52
N ARG A 283 3.67 7.93 3.21
CA ARG A 283 3.68 8.13 4.67
C ARG A 283 2.73 9.25 5.08
N ARG A 284 2.73 10.38 4.38
CA ARG A 284 1.82 11.51 4.67
C ARG A 284 0.36 11.12 4.45
N TYR A 285 0.08 10.42 3.34
CA TYR A 285 -1.25 9.93 3.03
C TYR A 285 -1.76 8.95 4.11
N LEU A 286 -0.95 7.97 4.50
CA LEU A 286 -1.32 6.99 5.53
C LEU A 286 -1.44 7.62 6.92
N ALA A 287 -0.66 8.66 7.23
CA ALA A 287 -0.80 9.39 8.48
C ALA A 287 -2.13 10.17 8.56
N ALA A 288 -2.66 10.63 7.42
CA ALA A 288 -3.92 11.36 7.35
C ALA A 288 -5.14 10.43 7.25
N GLU A 289 -5.09 9.46 6.33
CA GLU A 289 -6.25 8.67 5.90
C GLU A 289 -6.11 7.17 6.24
N GLY A 290 -4.91 6.72 6.64
CA GLY A 290 -4.59 5.28 6.75
C GLY A 290 -5.49 4.52 7.72
N VAL A 291 -5.87 5.15 8.83
CA VAL A 291 -6.72 4.53 9.85
C VAL A 291 -8.10 4.17 9.29
N GLU A 292 -8.70 5.04 8.47
CA GLU A 292 -10.04 4.81 7.91
C GLU A 292 -10.08 3.61 6.95
N VAL A 293 -8.94 3.31 6.33
CA VAL A 293 -8.79 2.21 5.38
C VAL A 293 -8.13 0.95 5.96
N GLY A 294 -7.82 0.95 7.26
CA GLY A 294 -7.17 -0.17 7.94
C GLY A 294 -5.69 -0.34 7.60
N CYS A 295 -5.00 0.75 7.27
CA CYS A 295 -3.55 0.84 7.09
C CYS A 295 -2.92 1.62 8.24
N TYR A 296 -2.00 1.01 8.97
CA TYR A 296 -1.33 1.64 10.11
C TYR A 296 0.17 1.72 9.89
N LEU A 297 0.75 2.90 10.14
CA LEU A 297 2.20 3.05 10.18
C LEU A 297 2.75 2.36 11.44
N ASP A 298 3.68 1.44 11.21
CA ASP A 298 4.35 0.57 12.19
C ASP A 298 5.84 0.95 12.26
N ASP A 299 6.08 2.26 12.32
CA ASP A 299 7.40 2.91 12.48
C ASP A 299 7.69 3.23 13.96
#